data_AF-A0A9E6WE95-F1
#
_entry.id   AF-A0A9E6WE95-F1
#
_cell.length_a   1.000
_cell.length_b   1.000
_cell.length_c   1.000
_cell.angle_alpha   90.00
_cell.angle_beta   90.00
_cell.angle_gamma   90.00
#
_symmetry.space_group_name_H-M   'P 1'
#
loop_
_entity.id
_entity.type
_entity.pdbx_description
1 polymer ?
#
loop_
_entity_poly.entity_id
_entity_poly.type
_entity_poly.pdbx_seq_one_letter_code
_entity_poly.pdbx_strand_id
1 'polypeptide(L)'
;MTVLGGIGFTAPWLLLGLIALPILWLILRAVPPAPIRRRFPGVALMLGLKDDESVSDRTPWWLLLLRMLAVAALILGLAGPVLNPDERRDGDGPLLILMDAGWAGASRWPDRIALVDAQLTEAGRAGRTVALVTLAQPEPPVFQAADVWRSRLAGLSPQPWTGDEARVDALIAGLGDARFDTHWISDGLDHPGRDRLLAELQARGDVRAYQTDQPIFGLAPPRFEDGAIRLTALRPMAGAAREVTILAIGRDPAGTERVLSSANATFDAGGLVAETALVLPAELRGRLSRFEVQGQRSAGATTLSDDSLRRREVALISAREDREGLELLSPLHYLEQALIPSAELLSGSLQ
;
A
#
# COMPACT_ATOMS: atom_id res chain seq x y z
N MET A 1 -19.73 21.65 -5.57
CA MET A 1 -20.40 20.54 -4.86
C MET A 1 -21.26 21.14 -3.76
N THR A 2 -22.49 20.66 -3.56
CA THR A 2 -23.33 21.10 -2.42
C THR A 2 -23.73 19.88 -1.61
N VAL A 3 -23.67 20.00 -0.28
CA VAL A 3 -24.05 18.95 0.65
C VAL A 3 -25.48 19.18 1.13
N LEU A 4 -26.33 18.18 0.97
CA LEU A 4 -27.71 18.18 1.45
C LEU A 4 -27.93 16.93 2.31
N GLY A 5 -28.08 17.11 3.62
CA GLY A 5 -28.41 16.00 4.54
C GLY A 5 -27.34 14.89 4.62
N GLY A 6 -26.05 15.21 4.50
CA GLY A 6 -24.95 14.23 4.57
C GLY A 6 -24.62 13.53 3.25
N ILE A 7 -25.31 13.88 2.16
CA ILE A 7 -25.02 13.42 0.80
C ILE A 7 -24.53 14.61 -0.03
N GLY A 8 -23.40 14.45 -0.71
CA GLY A 8 -22.84 15.45 -1.63
C GLY A 8 -23.35 15.23 -3.05
N PHE A 9 -23.61 16.31 -3.78
CA PHE A 9 -23.97 16.22 -5.21
C PHE A 9 -22.92 16.96 -6.05
N THR A 10 -22.38 16.29 -7.07
CA THR A 10 -21.39 16.85 -8.00
C THR A 10 -22.02 17.89 -8.92
N ALA A 11 -23.25 17.65 -9.39
CA ALA A 11 -24.03 18.55 -10.25
C ALA A 11 -25.38 18.93 -9.60
N PRO A 12 -25.39 19.79 -8.56
CA PRO A 12 -26.59 20.05 -7.78
C PRO A 12 -27.70 20.78 -8.54
N TRP A 13 -27.35 21.52 -9.59
CA TRP A 13 -28.33 22.17 -10.47
C TRP A 13 -29.25 21.19 -11.19
N LEU A 14 -28.79 19.95 -11.41
CA LEU A 14 -29.57 18.88 -12.04
C LEU A 14 -30.76 18.47 -11.16
N LEU A 15 -30.66 18.62 -9.83
CA LEU A 15 -31.76 18.39 -8.90
C LEU A 15 -32.93 19.35 -9.11
N LEU A 16 -32.70 20.55 -9.67
CA LEU A 16 -33.80 21.44 -10.07
C LEU A 16 -34.70 20.79 -11.14
N GLY A 17 -34.19 19.83 -11.90
CA GLY A 17 -34.98 19.02 -12.82
C GLY A 17 -36.10 18.24 -12.14
N LEU A 18 -35.98 17.90 -10.84
CA LEU A 18 -37.07 17.28 -10.08
C LEU A 18 -38.29 18.20 -9.96
N ILE A 19 -38.09 19.52 -9.97
CA ILE A 19 -39.17 20.52 -9.94
C ILE A 19 -39.94 20.52 -11.28
N ALA A 20 -39.30 20.14 -12.39
CA ALA A 20 -39.95 20.02 -13.70
C ALA A 20 -40.83 18.76 -13.84
N LEU A 21 -40.69 17.77 -12.96
CA LEU A 21 -41.49 16.54 -12.99
C LEU A 21 -43.01 16.79 -12.91
N PRO A 22 -43.55 17.57 -11.97
CA PRO A 22 -44.99 17.86 -11.95
C PRO A 22 -45.49 18.56 -13.23
N ILE A 23 -44.66 19.39 -13.86
CA ILE A 23 -44.99 20.02 -15.15
C ILE A 23 -45.04 18.95 -16.26
N LEU A 24 -44.05 18.06 -16.31
CA LEU A 24 -44.02 16.94 -17.25
C LEU A 24 -45.23 16.02 -17.08
N TRP A 25 -45.64 15.76 -15.82
CA TRP A 25 -46.82 14.96 -15.51
C TRP A 25 -48.11 15.60 -16.05
N LEU A 26 -48.25 16.93 -15.94
CA LEU A 26 -49.38 17.66 -16.51
C LEU A 26 -49.38 17.60 -18.04
N ILE A 27 -48.23 17.77 -18.69
CA ILE A 27 -48.09 17.71 -20.15
C ILE A 27 -48.44 16.30 -20.67
N LEU A 28 -47.92 15.25 -20.04
CA LEU A 28 -48.18 13.86 -20.44
C LEU A 28 -49.62 13.42 -20.16
N ARG A 29 -50.33 14.12 -19.27
CA ARG A 29 -51.75 13.91 -19.00
C ARG A 29 -52.66 14.72 -19.92
N ALA A 30 -52.12 15.59 -20.78
CA ALA A 30 -52.91 16.33 -21.74
C ALA A 30 -53.55 15.36 -22.73
N VAL A 31 -54.87 15.20 -22.60
CA VAL A 31 -55.69 14.40 -23.52
C VAL A 31 -55.91 15.24 -24.80
N PRO A 32 -55.91 14.63 -26.00
CA PRO A 32 -56.25 15.34 -27.22
C PRO A 32 -57.58 16.11 -27.09
N PRO A 33 -57.74 17.22 -27.83
CA PRO A 33 -58.98 17.99 -27.82
C PRO A 33 -60.16 17.09 -28.20
N ALA A 34 -61.32 17.35 -27.59
CA ALA A 34 -62.49 16.50 -27.74
C ALA A 34 -62.84 16.26 -29.23
N PRO A 35 -63.13 15.01 -29.63
CA PRO A 35 -63.43 14.69 -31.02
C PRO A 35 -64.63 15.48 -31.53
N ILE A 36 -64.51 16.01 -32.75
CA ILE A 36 -65.56 16.80 -33.40
C ILE A 36 -66.74 15.88 -33.71
N ARG A 37 -67.89 16.12 -33.06
CA ARG A 37 -69.12 15.34 -33.30
C ARG A 37 -69.76 15.77 -34.63
N ARG A 38 -69.68 14.93 -35.66
CA ARG A 38 -70.46 15.09 -36.90
C ARG A 38 -71.61 14.10 -36.93
N ARG A 39 -72.79 14.56 -37.37
CA ARG A 39 -73.96 13.70 -37.55
C ARG A 39 -73.74 12.84 -38.79
N PHE A 40 -73.56 11.54 -38.61
CA PHE A 40 -73.47 10.58 -39.70
C PHE A 40 -74.83 9.87 -39.89
N PRO A 41 -75.52 10.04 -41.03
CA PRO A 41 -76.86 9.48 -41.23
C PRO A 41 -76.92 7.94 -41.19
N GLY A 42 -75.80 7.26 -41.46
CA GLY A 42 -75.71 5.79 -41.50
C GLY A 42 -75.71 5.09 -40.14
N VAL A 43 -75.78 5.82 -39.02
CA VAL A 43 -75.81 5.23 -37.65
C VAL A 43 -76.98 4.27 -37.47
N ALA A 44 -78.09 4.47 -38.18
CA ALA A 44 -79.24 3.57 -38.15
C ALA A 44 -78.91 2.13 -38.59
N LEU A 45 -77.92 1.94 -39.48
CA LEU A 45 -77.46 0.63 -39.94
C LEU A 45 -76.49 -0.06 -38.97
N MET A 46 -75.98 0.67 -37.97
CA MET A 46 -75.01 0.17 -36.98
C MET A 46 -75.65 -0.07 -35.60
N LEU A 47 -76.95 0.22 -35.44
CA LEU A 47 -77.72 -0.05 -34.22
C LEU A 47 -77.83 -1.56 -33.99
N GLY A 48 -76.95 -2.10 -33.14
CA GLY A 48 -76.92 -3.53 -32.77
C GLY A 48 -75.53 -4.15 -32.72
N LEU A 49 -74.51 -3.47 -33.27
CA LEU A 49 -73.11 -3.88 -33.17
C LEU A 49 -72.53 -3.40 -31.82
N LYS A 50 -72.00 -4.34 -31.03
CA LYS A 50 -71.18 -4.05 -29.85
C LYS A 50 -69.71 -4.14 -30.28
N ASP A 51 -68.93 -3.10 -30.00
CA ASP A 51 -67.48 -3.17 -30.13
C ASP A 51 -66.91 -4.09 -29.04
N ASP A 52 -66.18 -5.14 -29.45
CA ASP A 52 -65.47 -6.05 -28.54
C ASP A 52 -64.11 -5.48 -28.06
N GLU A 53 -63.59 -4.43 -28.72
CA GLU A 53 -62.34 -3.76 -28.34
C GLU A 53 -62.59 -2.41 -27.67
N SER A 54 -62.38 -2.36 -26.34
CA SER A 54 -62.27 -1.09 -25.63
C SER A 54 -60.86 -0.50 -25.82
N VAL A 55 -60.73 0.51 -26.67
CA VAL A 55 -59.49 1.30 -26.74
C VAL A 55 -59.40 2.16 -25.48
N SER A 56 -58.39 1.94 -24.65
CA SER A 56 -58.19 2.72 -23.42
C SER A 56 -57.77 4.15 -23.76
N ASP A 57 -58.72 5.08 -23.71
CA ASP A 57 -58.52 6.52 -24.00
C ASP A 57 -57.52 7.24 -23.09
N ARG A 58 -57.06 6.61 -22.00
CA ARG A 58 -56.10 7.19 -21.05
C ARG A 58 -54.95 6.24 -20.77
N THR A 59 -53.76 6.81 -20.70
CA THR A 59 -52.61 6.18 -20.05
C THR A 59 -52.95 5.91 -18.58
N PRO A 60 -52.82 4.67 -18.10
CA PRO A 60 -53.01 4.34 -16.69
C PRO A 60 -52.11 5.20 -15.80
N TRP A 61 -52.67 5.79 -14.74
CA TRP A 61 -51.94 6.73 -13.88
C TRP A 61 -50.70 6.12 -13.21
N TRP A 62 -50.72 4.79 -12.96
CA TRP A 62 -49.60 4.06 -12.39
C TRP A 62 -48.40 3.98 -13.35
N LEU A 63 -48.63 3.87 -14.67
CA LEU A 63 -47.57 3.91 -15.68
C LEU A 63 -46.93 5.30 -15.76
N LEU A 64 -47.73 6.35 -15.62
CA LEU A 64 -47.22 7.71 -15.51
C LEU A 64 -46.36 7.85 -14.24
N LEU A 65 -46.83 7.41 -13.08
CA LEU A 65 -46.07 7.44 -11.83
C LEU A 65 -44.74 6.69 -11.96
N LEU A 66 -44.75 5.50 -12.55
CA LEU A 66 -43.55 4.70 -12.78
C LEU A 66 -42.55 5.43 -13.69
N ARG A 67 -43.03 6.06 -14.78
CA ARG A 67 -42.19 6.90 -15.64
C ARG A 67 -41.60 8.09 -14.89
N MET A 68 -42.39 8.76 -14.05
CA MET A 68 -41.89 9.87 -13.22
C MET A 68 -40.80 9.41 -12.26
N LEU A 69 -40.97 8.24 -11.65
CA LEU A 69 -40.00 7.66 -10.72
C LEU A 69 -38.71 7.25 -11.46
N ALA A 70 -38.82 6.69 -12.66
CA ALA A 70 -37.67 6.37 -13.51
C ALA A 70 -36.88 7.62 -13.90
N VAL A 71 -37.56 8.70 -14.31
CA VAL A 71 -36.90 9.99 -14.62
C VAL A 71 -36.28 10.60 -13.35
N ALA A 72 -36.96 10.52 -12.20
CA ALA A 72 -36.41 11.00 -10.93
C ALA A 72 -35.14 10.23 -10.55
N ALA A 73 -35.14 8.90 -10.66
CA ALA A 73 -33.97 8.06 -10.42
C ALA A 73 -32.81 8.38 -11.38
N LEU A 74 -33.11 8.65 -12.65
CA LEU A 74 -32.14 9.09 -13.65
C LEU A 74 -31.50 10.43 -13.27
N ILE A 75 -32.32 11.42 -12.89
CA ILE A 75 -31.85 12.75 -12.44
C ILE A 75 -30.96 12.59 -11.21
N LEU A 76 -31.40 11.79 -10.23
CA LEU A 76 -30.63 11.53 -9.00
C LEU A 76 -29.30 10.83 -9.31
N GLY A 77 -29.28 9.84 -10.20
CA GLY A 77 -28.06 9.14 -10.61
C GLY A 77 -27.09 10.05 -11.35
N LEU A 78 -27.59 10.88 -12.28
CA LEU A 78 -26.77 11.82 -13.04
C LEU A 78 -26.29 13.01 -12.22
N ALA A 79 -26.98 13.37 -11.13
CA ALA A 79 -26.54 14.42 -10.20
C ALA A 79 -25.28 14.02 -9.41
N GLY A 80 -24.85 12.75 -9.49
CA GLY A 80 -23.64 12.21 -8.87
C GLY A 80 -23.69 12.26 -7.35
N PRO A 81 -24.54 11.44 -6.70
CA PRO A 81 -24.65 11.40 -5.25
C PRO A 81 -23.41 10.73 -4.65
N VAL A 82 -22.76 11.43 -3.73
CA VAL A 82 -21.58 10.97 -2.99
C VAL A 82 -21.97 10.82 -1.53
N LEU A 83 -21.82 9.60 -1.00
CA LEU A 83 -22.00 9.32 0.41
C LEU A 83 -20.76 9.81 1.16
N ASN A 84 -20.98 10.59 2.23
CA ASN A 84 -19.92 11.16 3.07
C ASN A 84 -18.98 12.11 2.30
N PRO A 85 -19.49 13.24 1.80
CA PRO A 85 -18.67 14.23 1.10
C PRO A 85 -17.64 14.84 2.06
N ASP A 86 -16.36 14.79 1.72
CA ASP A 86 -15.34 15.56 2.42
C ASP A 86 -15.59 17.06 2.14
N GLU A 87 -15.97 17.83 3.17
CA GLU A 87 -16.19 19.29 3.07
C GLU A 87 -14.89 20.10 2.85
N ARG A 88 -13.76 19.41 2.80
CA ARG A 88 -12.44 20.03 2.76
C ARG A 88 -12.17 20.48 1.34
N ARG A 89 -12.13 21.80 1.14
CA ARG A 89 -11.58 22.44 -0.06
C ARG A 89 -10.18 21.89 -0.29
N ASP A 90 -10.03 20.95 -1.20
CA ASP A 90 -8.72 20.71 -1.81
C ASP A 90 -8.33 22.00 -2.53
N GLY A 91 -7.09 22.45 -2.35
CA GLY A 91 -6.63 23.71 -2.94
C GLY A 91 -6.69 23.67 -4.47
N ASP A 92 -6.89 24.84 -5.09
CA ASP A 92 -6.96 24.98 -6.56
C ASP A 92 -5.55 24.93 -7.23
N GLY A 93 -4.48 24.84 -6.44
CA GLY A 93 -3.09 24.87 -6.91
C GLY A 93 -2.53 23.51 -7.34
N PRO A 94 -1.29 23.45 -7.85
CA PRO A 94 -0.61 22.18 -8.13
C PRO A 94 -0.53 21.27 -6.89
N LEU A 95 -0.44 19.97 -7.10
CA LEU A 95 -0.35 18.96 -6.04
C LEU A 95 0.99 18.20 -6.12
N LEU A 96 1.72 18.14 -5.02
CA LEU A 96 2.85 17.23 -4.86
C LEU A 96 2.39 15.97 -4.14
N ILE A 97 2.52 14.81 -4.77
CA ILE A 97 2.40 13.52 -4.08
C ILE A 97 3.82 13.08 -3.71
N LEU A 98 4.11 13.08 -2.42
CA LEU A 98 5.38 12.63 -1.86
C LEU A 98 5.18 11.23 -1.25
N MET A 99 6.04 10.27 -1.60
CA MET A 99 6.01 8.93 -1.03
C MET A 99 7.33 8.61 -0.33
N ASP A 100 7.30 8.07 0.89
CA ASP A 100 8.56 7.62 1.54
C ASP A 100 9.24 6.52 0.71
N ALA A 101 8.43 5.60 0.17
CA ALA A 101 8.81 4.55 -0.79
C ALA A 101 10.02 3.68 -0.39
N GLY A 102 10.30 3.56 0.91
CA GLY A 102 11.34 2.71 1.45
C GLY A 102 10.86 1.30 1.84
N TRP A 103 11.74 0.56 2.51
CA TRP A 103 11.51 -0.84 2.87
C TRP A 103 10.28 -1.00 3.79
N ALA A 104 10.03 -0.03 4.68
CA ALA A 104 8.94 -0.08 5.65
C ALA A 104 7.55 -0.10 4.98
N GLY A 105 7.44 0.51 3.80
CA GLY A 105 6.21 0.51 3.00
C GLY A 105 6.02 -0.70 2.09
N ALA A 106 7.00 -1.61 1.98
CA ALA A 106 7.06 -2.60 0.91
C ALA A 106 6.00 -3.72 1.00
N SER A 107 5.70 -4.21 2.21
CA SER A 107 4.80 -5.36 2.43
C SER A 107 3.40 -5.16 1.83
N ARG A 108 2.89 -3.91 1.83
CA ARG A 108 1.60 -3.53 1.24
C ARG A 108 1.75 -2.42 0.20
N TRP A 109 2.79 -2.55 -0.62
CA TRP A 109 2.99 -1.67 -1.77
C TRP A 109 1.75 -1.53 -2.66
N PRO A 110 0.98 -2.60 -2.97
CA PRO A 110 -0.22 -2.48 -3.79
C PRO A 110 -1.26 -1.51 -3.21
N ASP A 111 -1.46 -1.51 -1.89
CA ASP A 111 -2.41 -0.61 -1.22
C ASP A 111 -1.97 0.86 -1.35
N ARG A 112 -0.66 1.12 -1.26
CA ARG A 112 -0.08 2.47 -1.43
C ARG A 112 -0.24 2.97 -2.87
N ILE A 113 0.02 2.11 -3.85
CA ILE A 113 -0.20 2.44 -5.27
C ILE A 113 -1.68 2.72 -5.55
N ALA A 114 -2.59 1.92 -4.98
CA ALA A 114 -4.03 2.14 -5.11
C ALA A 114 -4.47 3.48 -4.51
N LEU A 115 -3.93 3.85 -3.34
CA LEU A 115 -4.16 5.17 -2.75
C LEU A 115 -3.66 6.29 -3.67
N VAL A 116 -2.45 6.18 -4.21
CA VAL A 116 -1.89 7.18 -5.14
C VAL A 116 -2.74 7.29 -6.42
N ASP A 117 -3.19 6.18 -7.00
CA ASP A 117 -4.08 6.22 -8.18
C ASP A 117 -5.41 6.92 -7.87
N ALA A 118 -5.98 6.70 -6.68
CA ALA A 118 -7.18 7.41 -6.24
C ALA A 118 -6.93 8.92 -6.10
N GLN A 119 -5.80 9.32 -5.51
CA GLN A 119 -5.40 10.73 -5.38
C GLN A 119 -5.16 11.39 -6.75
N LEU A 120 -4.51 10.68 -7.67
CA LEU A 120 -4.29 11.17 -9.04
C LEU A 120 -5.62 11.30 -9.80
N THR A 121 -6.54 10.35 -9.64
CA THR A 121 -7.87 10.42 -10.25
C THR A 121 -8.64 11.65 -9.76
N GLU A 122 -8.58 11.95 -8.47
CA GLU A 122 -9.25 13.12 -7.91
C GLU A 122 -8.61 14.43 -8.37
N ALA A 123 -7.28 14.52 -8.32
CA ALA A 123 -6.54 15.67 -8.84
C ALA A 123 -6.82 15.91 -10.33
N GLY A 124 -6.96 14.84 -11.13
CA GLY A 124 -7.33 14.91 -12.53
C GLY A 124 -8.74 15.49 -12.76
N ARG A 125 -9.73 15.07 -11.94
CA ARG A 125 -11.09 15.64 -11.99
C ARG A 125 -11.12 17.12 -11.60
N ALA A 126 -10.27 17.51 -10.65
CA ALA A 126 -10.10 18.90 -10.24
C ALA A 126 -9.26 19.73 -11.24
N GLY A 127 -8.71 19.12 -12.30
CA GLY A 127 -7.89 19.81 -13.29
C GLY A 127 -6.52 20.27 -12.76
N ARG A 128 -6.05 19.68 -11.65
CA ARG A 128 -4.78 20.03 -11.01
C ARG A 128 -3.61 19.34 -11.70
N THR A 129 -2.50 20.05 -11.87
CA THR A 129 -1.23 19.42 -12.21
C THR A 129 -0.63 18.74 -10.98
N VAL A 130 -0.02 17.57 -11.19
CA VAL A 130 0.54 16.75 -10.12
C VAL A 130 2.03 16.53 -10.39
N ALA A 131 2.84 16.54 -9.35
CA ALA A 131 4.18 15.96 -9.34
C ALA A 131 4.19 14.74 -8.40
N LEU A 132 4.87 13.67 -8.79
CA LEU A 132 5.02 12.47 -7.97
C LEU A 132 6.50 12.25 -7.67
N VAL A 133 6.86 12.23 -6.38
CA VAL A 133 8.25 12.08 -5.94
C VAL A 133 8.34 11.00 -4.88
N THR A 134 9.38 10.17 -4.97
CA THR A 134 9.73 9.18 -3.95
C THR A 134 10.94 9.63 -3.15
N LEU A 135 10.83 9.67 -1.82
CA LEU A 135 11.93 10.10 -0.94
C LEU A 135 13.14 9.15 -1.01
N ALA A 136 12.90 7.85 -1.19
CA ALA A 136 13.98 6.87 -1.32
C ALA A 136 14.89 7.10 -2.54
N GLN A 137 14.37 7.71 -3.61
CA GLN A 137 15.11 8.13 -4.81
C GLN A 137 14.50 9.45 -5.32
N PRO A 138 14.90 10.60 -4.73
CA PRO A 138 14.25 11.86 -5.04
C PRO A 138 14.70 12.36 -6.42
N GLU A 139 13.72 12.70 -7.25
CA GLU A 139 13.91 13.45 -8.49
C GLU A 139 13.26 14.83 -8.34
N PRO A 140 13.74 15.87 -9.05
CA PRO A 140 13.10 17.18 -9.03
C PRO A 140 11.62 17.07 -9.44
N PRO A 141 10.68 17.68 -8.68
CA PRO A 141 9.26 17.60 -8.97
C PRO A 141 8.94 18.25 -10.32
N VAL A 142 8.32 17.47 -11.22
CA VAL A 142 7.81 17.96 -12.51
C VAL A 142 6.29 17.89 -12.48
N PHE A 143 5.63 19.05 -12.49
CA PHE A 143 4.17 19.12 -12.48
C PHE A 143 3.60 18.83 -13.88
N GLN A 144 2.82 17.76 -14.00
CA GLN A 144 2.19 17.30 -15.25
C GLN A 144 0.71 16.95 -15.01
N ALA A 145 -0.05 16.70 -16.07
CA ALA A 145 -1.41 16.21 -15.93
C ALA A 145 -1.44 14.85 -15.19
N ALA A 146 -2.43 14.64 -14.33
CA ALA A 146 -2.51 13.45 -13.48
C ALA A 146 -2.47 12.13 -14.28
N ASP A 147 -3.11 12.07 -15.46
CA ASP A 147 -3.13 10.88 -16.32
C ASP A 147 -1.73 10.45 -16.81
N VAL A 148 -0.79 11.41 -16.95
CA VAL A 148 0.59 11.10 -17.32
C VAL A 148 1.25 10.27 -16.21
N TRP A 149 1.05 10.65 -14.95
CA TRP A 149 1.57 9.90 -13.80
C TRP A 149 0.90 8.56 -13.61
N ARG A 150 -0.42 8.48 -13.83
CA ARG A 150 -1.17 7.21 -13.75
C ARG A 150 -0.61 6.14 -14.67
N SER A 151 -0.18 6.52 -15.88
CA SER A 151 0.46 5.59 -16.83
C SER A 151 1.80 5.03 -16.34
N ARG A 152 2.49 5.71 -15.41
CA ARG A 152 3.81 5.34 -14.88
C ARG A 152 3.75 4.58 -13.55
N LEU A 153 2.59 4.55 -12.88
CA LEU A 153 2.44 3.93 -11.55
C LEU A 153 2.88 2.46 -11.51
N ALA A 154 2.61 1.70 -12.57
CA ALA A 154 2.97 0.29 -12.65
C ALA A 154 4.50 0.06 -12.59
N GLY A 155 5.31 1.07 -12.92
CA GLY A 155 6.77 1.01 -12.86
C GLY A 155 7.36 1.36 -11.48
N LEU A 156 6.54 1.85 -10.54
CA LEU A 156 7.03 2.24 -9.22
C LEU A 156 7.21 1.02 -8.31
N SER A 157 8.35 0.97 -7.66
CA SER A 157 8.70 -0.09 -6.70
C SER A 157 9.30 0.49 -5.43
N PRO A 158 9.05 -0.13 -4.27
CA PRO A 158 9.66 0.29 -3.01
C PRO A 158 11.15 -0.03 -3.04
N GLN A 159 11.94 0.83 -2.39
CA GLN A 159 13.38 0.68 -2.30
C GLN A 159 13.77 -0.02 -0.98
N PRO A 160 14.92 -0.72 -0.93
CA PRO A 160 15.33 -1.44 0.28
C PRO A 160 15.91 -0.53 1.38
N TRP A 161 16.00 0.77 1.15
CA TRP A 161 16.51 1.79 2.08
C TRP A 161 15.43 2.85 2.39
N THR A 162 15.63 3.64 3.44
CA THR A 162 14.80 4.82 3.75
C THR A 162 15.43 6.11 3.23
N GLY A 163 14.74 7.25 3.36
CA GLY A 163 15.29 8.57 3.11
C GLY A 163 16.41 8.90 4.10
N ASP A 164 17.54 9.41 3.58
CA ASP A 164 18.62 9.97 4.39
C ASP A 164 18.66 11.50 4.24
N GLU A 165 19.51 12.14 5.02
CA GLU A 165 19.63 13.60 5.03
C GLU A 165 20.02 14.17 3.65
N ALA A 166 20.91 13.50 2.93
CA ALA A 166 21.33 13.89 1.59
C ALA A 166 20.16 13.84 0.58
N ARG A 167 19.27 12.85 0.67
CA ARG A 167 18.08 12.77 -0.17
C ARG A 167 17.03 13.80 0.20
N VAL A 168 16.86 14.09 1.49
CA VAL A 168 16.01 15.19 1.94
C VAL A 168 16.53 16.52 1.38
N ASP A 169 17.83 16.76 1.45
CA ASP A 169 18.46 17.95 0.87
C ASP A 169 18.25 18.06 -0.64
N ALA A 170 18.47 16.96 -1.36
CA ALA A 170 18.26 16.91 -2.81
C ALA A 170 16.80 17.22 -3.19
N LEU A 171 15.84 16.67 -2.42
CA LEU A 171 14.43 16.95 -2.61
C LEU A 171 14.13 18.44 -2.36
N ILE A 172 14.53 18.99 -1.21
CA ILE A 172 14.28 20.39 -0.84
C ILE A 172 14.87 21.34 -1.89
N ALA A 173 16.11 21.09 -2.33
CA ALA A 173 16.74 21.87 -3.38
C ALA A 173 15.98 21.81 -4.72
N GLY A 174 15.35 20.67 -5.02
CA GLY A 174 14.53 20.48 -6.21
C GLY A 174 13.15 21.13 -6.17
N LEU A 175 12.61 21.48 -5.00
CA LEU A 175 11.24 22.02 -4.87
C LEU A 175 11.05 23.38 -5.55
N GLY A 176 12.13 24.15 -5.72
CA GLY A 176 12.09 25.51 -6.31
C GLY A 176 11.22 26.48 -5.50
N ASP A 177 10.62 27.48 -6.16
CA ASP A 177 9.81 28.54 -5.52
C ASP A 177 8.29 28.38 -5.73
N ALA A 178 7.86 27.30 -6.39
CA ALA A 178 6.45 27.07 -6.67
C ALA A 178 5.64 26.84 -5.39
N ARG A 179 4.38 27.29 -5.39
CA ARG A 179 3.38 27.00 -4.34
C ARG A 179 2.56 25.80 -4.79
N PHE A 180 2.37 24.85 -3.87
CA PHE A 180 1.64 23.61 -4.12
C PHE A 180 1.19 23.02 -2.78
N ASP A 181 0.10 22.25 -2.81
CA ASP A 181 -0.27 21.41 -1.67
C ASP A 181 0.49 20.09 -1.75
N THR A 182 0.65 19.42 -0.61
CA THR A 182 1.36 18.14 -0.54
C THR A 182 0.49 17.04 0.04
N HIS A 183 0.38 15.93 -0.67
CA HIS A 183 -0.12 14.67 -0.16
C HIS A 183 1.07 13.74 0.13
N TRP A 184 1.39 13.57 1.41
CA TRP A 184 2.52 12.76 1.85
C TRP A 184 2.07 11.35 2.24
N ILE A 185 2.35 10.37 1.38
CA ILE A 185 2.14 8.96 1.63
C ILE A 185 3.29 8.42 2.48
N SER A 186 3.12 8.48 3.80
CA SER A 186 4.18 8.17 4.75
C SER A 186 4.13 6.72 5.24
N ASP A 187 5.27 6.15 5.61
CA ASP A 187 5.36 4.88 6.32
C ASP A 187 5.32 5.03 7.85
N GLY A 188 5.36 6.27 8.36
CA GLY A 188 5.28 6.56 9.79
C GLY A 188 6.60 6.36 10.54
N LEU A 189 7.70 6.00 9.85
CA LEU A 189 9.01 5.95 10.45
C LEU A 189 9.64 7.34 10.54
N ASP A 190 10.34 7.58 11.65
CA ASP A 190 11.21 8.74 11.76
C ASP A 190 12.51 8.52 10.96
N HIS A 191 13.05 9.59 10.39
CA HIS A 191 14.30 9.58 9.65
C HIS A 191 14.98 10.95 9.69
N PRO A 192 16.31 11.02 9.52
CA PRO A 192 17.02 12.29 9.48
C PRO A 192 16.41 13.26 8.45
N GLY A 193 16.20 14.51 8.87
CA GLY A 193 15.65 15.58 8.02
C GLY A 193 14.13 15.59 7.84
N ARG A 194 13.38 14.64 8.43
CA ARG A 194 11.91 14.56 8.30
C ARG A 194 11.21 15.86 8.69
N ASP A 195 11.52 16.41 9.86
CA ASP A 195 10.90 17.64 10.37
C ASP A 195 11.22 18.87 9.51
N ARG A 196 12.45 18.94 8.99
CA ARG A 196 12.86 20.01 8.08
C ARG A 196 12.13 19.91 6.74
N LEU A 197 12.03 18.70 6.19
CA LEU A 197 11.24 18.47 4.98
C LEU A 197 9.78 18.87 5.20
N LEU A 198 9.18 18.49 6.33
CA LEU A 198 7.82 18.89 6.67
C LEU A 198 7.66 20.41 6.71
N ALA A 199 8.58 21.12 7.37
CA ALA A 199 8.55 22.58 7.46
C ALA A 199 8.64 23.25 6.08
N GLU A 200 9.52 22.75 5.20
CA GLU A 200 9.67 23.24 3.83
C GLU A 200 8.41 23.00 2.98
N LEU A 201 7.75 21.85 3.14
CA LEU A 201 6.50 21.55 2.46
C LEU A 201 5.36 22.45 2.97
N GLN A 202 5.27 22.66 4.29
CA GLN A 202 4.27 23.53 4.92
C GLN A 202 4.46 25.01 4.54
N ALA A 203 5.68 25.45 4.26
CA ALA A 203 5.94 26.79 3.77
C ALA A 203 5.36 27.04 2.36
N ARG A 204 5.07 25.98 1.60
CA ARG A 204 4.61 26.04 0.20
C ARG A 204 3.11 25.88 0.04
N GLY A 205 2.46 25.16 0.94
CA GLY A 205 1.03 24.93 0.95
C GLY A 205 0.60 23.94 2.02
N ASP A 206 -0.64 23.46 1.93
CA ASP A 206 -1.19 22.54 2.92
C ASP A 206 -0.55 21.15 2.77
N VAL A 207 -0.16 20.55 3.89
CA VAL A 207 0.42 19.20 3.92
C VAL A 207 -0.57 18.23 4.56
N ARG A 208 -0.99 17.21 3.81
CA ARG A 208 -1.82 16.11 4.28
C ARG A 208 -1.02 14.82 4.28
N ALA A 209 -0.77 14.28 5.46
CA ALA A 209 -0.09 13.00 5.62
C ALA A 209 -1.10 11.84 5.62
N TYR A 210 -0.85 10.85 4.76
CA TYR A 210 -1.56 9.58 4.73
C TYR A 210 -0.63 8.53 5.34
N GLN A 211 -1.02 8.03 6.51
CA GLN A 211 -0.34 6.95 7.20
C GLN A 211 -1.31 5.79 7.36
N THR A 212 -0.82 4.58 7.16
CA THR A 212 -1.61 3.38 7.42
C THR A 212 -1.16 2.76 8.72
N ASP A 213 -2.11 2.34 9.55
CA ASP A 213 -1.86 1.64 10.82
C ASP A 213 -1.42 0.18 10.58
N GLN A 214 -0.28 0.01 9.91
CA GLN A 214 0.22 -1.31 9.54
C GLN A 214 1.42 -1.70 10.39
N PRO A 215 1.50 -2.98 10.78
CA PRO A 215 2.63 -3.47 11.55
C PRO A 215 3.88 -3.52 10.65
N ILE A 216 4.85 -2.68 10.99
CA ILE A 216 6.19 -2.69 10.41
C ILE A 216 7.07 -3.55 11.31
N PHE A 217 7.80 -4.48 10.69
CA PHE A 217 8.75 -5.34 11.39
C PHE A 217 10.14 -5.20 10.80
N GLY A 218 11.14 -5.18 11.67
CA GLY A 218 12.55 -5.28 11.35
C GLY A 218 13.14 -6.59 11.88
N LEU A 219 14.18 -7.11 11.22
CA LEU A 219 15.06 -8.14 11.77
C LEU A 219 16.46 -7.59 11.94
N ALA A 220 17.03 -7.75 13.13
CA ALA A 220 18.44 -7.46 13.35
C ALA A 220 19.33 -8.57 12.74
N PRO A 221 20.63 -8.31 12.52
CA PRO A 221 21.58 -9.35 12.15
C PRO A 221 21.54 -10.54 13.14
N PRO A 222 21.44 -11.80 12.65
CA PRO A 222 21.43 -12.96 13.51
C PRO A 222 22.78 -13.10 14.22
N ARG A 223 22.77 -13.63 15.45
CA ARG A 223 24.00 -13.93 16.21
C ARG A 223 24.03 -15.39 16.61
N PHE A 224 25.21 -15.99 16.70
CA PHE A 224 25.36 -17.36 17.20
C PHE A 224 26.00 -17.32 18.58
N GLU A 225 25.23 -17.70 19.60
CA GLU A 225 25.63 -17.65 21.01
C GLU A 225 25.12 -18.92 21.70
N ASP A 226 25.95 -19.54 22.56
CA ASP A 226 25.59 -20.74 23.35
C ASP A 226 24.98 -21.91 22.54
N GLY A 227 25.43 -22.09 21.29
CA GLY A 227 24.95 -23.17 20.41
C GLY A 227 23.60 -22.91 19.74
N ALA A 228 23.03 -21.71 19.88
CA ALA A 228 21.77 -21.30 19.26
C ALA A 228 21.94 -20.04 18.41
N ILE A 229 21.10 -19.91 17.38
CA ILE A 229 20.99 -18.68 16.60
C ILE A 229 20.01 -17.76 17.33
N ARG A 230 20.50 -16.62 17.84
CA ARG A 230 19.70 -15.55 18.42
C ARG A 230 19.13 -14.69 17.29
N LEU A 231 17.81 -14.59 17.27
CA LEU A 231 17.05 -13.80 16.31
C LEU A 231 16.32 -12.70 17.08
N THR A 232 16.49 -11.46 16.64
CA THR A 232 15.87 -10.28 17.25
C THR A 232 14.98 -9.60 16.22
N ALA A 233 13.67 -9.60 16.49
CA ALA A 233 12.68 -8.86 15.73
C ALA A 233 12.40 -7.50 16.40
N LEU A 234 12.17 -6.49 15.58
CA LEU A 234 11.96 -5.10 15.98
C LEU A 234 10.60 -4.61 15.44
N ARG A 235 9.95 -3.71 16.17
CA ARG A 235 8.82 -2.92 15.67
C ARG A 235 8.99 -1.44 16.06
N PRO A 236 8.57 -0.48 15.23
CA PRO A 236 8.83 0.94 15.48
C PRO A 236 7.89 1.56 16.52
N MET A 237 6.69 1.00 16.70
CA MET A 237 5.68 1.54 17.60
C MET A 237 5.24 0.49 18.61
N ALA A 238 5.01 0.95 19.84
CA ALA A 238 4.43 0.15 20.91
C ALA A 238 3.00 -0.26 20.54
N GLY A 239 2.65 -1.51 20.83
CA GLY A 239 1.33 -2.04 20.50
C GLY A 239 0.94 -3.23 21.36
N ALA A 240 -0.16 -3.88 21.01
CA ALA A 240 -0.60 -5.10 21.67
C ALA A 240 0.47 -6.21 21.61
N ALA A 241 0.37 -7.16 22.53
CA ALA A 241 1.21 -8.35 22.48
C ALA A 241 0.97 -9.09 21.15
N ARG A 242 2.04 -9.55 20.51
CA ARG A 242 1.96 -10.15 19.18
C ARG A 242 3.08 -11.15 18.95
N GLU A 243 2.70 -12.35 18.57
CA GLU A 243 3.64 -13.36 18.07
C GLU A 243 3.96 -13.11 16.59
N VAL A 244 5.22 -13.29 16.22
CA VAL A 244 5.70 -13.32 14.83
C VAL A 244 6.51 -14.58 14.58
N THR A 245 6.33 -15.16 13.40
CA THR A 245 7.09 -16.32 12.96
C THR A 245 8.27 -15.86 12.12
N ILE A 246 9.48 -16.24 12.50
CA ILE A 246 10.71 -16.00 11.74
C ILE A 246 11.06 -17.30 11.02
N LEU A 247 11.13 -17.24 9.69
CA LEU A 247 11.47 -18.36 8.83
C LEU A 247 12.98 -18.38 8.60
N ALA A 248 13.60 -19.53 8.81
CA ALA A 248 14.99 -19.79 8.47
C ALA A 248 15.05 -20.45 7.09
N ILE A 249 15.55 -19.73 6.09
CA ILE A 249 15.55 -20.14 4.70
C ILE A 249 16.96 -20.49 4.27
N GLY A 250 17.07 -21.57 3.49
CA GLY A 250 18.34 -22.04 2.96
C GLY A 250 18.13 -23.00 1.80
N ARG A 251 19.23 -23.59 1.34
CA ARG A 251 19.19 -24.57 0.24
C ARG A 251 19.06 -25.98 0.78
N ASP A 252 18.10 -26.73 0.24
CA ASP A 252 17.99 -28.17 0.50
C ASP A 252 19.16 -28.95 -0.15
N PRO A 253 19.28 -30.27 0.10
CA PRO A 253 20.31 -31.10 -0.55
C PRO A 253 20.29 -31.09 -2.08
N ALA A 254 19.15 -30.76 -2.70
CA ALA A 254 19.03 -30.60 -4.15
C ALA A 254 19.38 -29.18 -4.63
N GLY A 255 19.78 -28.28 -3.73
CA GLY A 255 20.13 -26.89 -4.02
C GLY A 255 18.94 -25.94 -4.16
N THR A 256 17.72 -26.41 -3.91
CA THR A 256 16.49 -25.61 -4.01
C THR A 256 16.26 -24.82 -2.73
N GLU A 257 15.87 -23.56 -2.85
CA GLU A 257 15.57 -22.74 -1.69
C GLU A 257 14.27 -23.17 -1.01
N ARG A 258 14.34 -23.45 0.29
CA ARG A 258 13.19 -23.85 1.12
C ARG A 258 13.31 -23.30 2.53
N VAL A 259 12.19 -23.25 3.22
CA VAL A 259 12.15 -23.05 4.67
C VAL A 259 12.75 -24.30 5.32
N LEU A 260 13.91 -24.15 5.95
CA LEU A 260 14.60 -25.24 6.64
C LEU A 260 14.12 -25.37 8.10
N SER A 261 13.71 -24.26 8.70
CA SER A 261 13.13 -24.22 10.05
C SER A 261 12.37 -22.90 10.29
N SER A 262 11.69 -22.79 11.43
CA SER A 262 10.97 -21.61 11.87
C SER A 262 11.08 -21.44 13.38
N ALA A 263 11.11 -20.19 13.84
CA ALA A 263 11.08 -19.85 15.26
C ALA A 263 10.04 -18.77 15.53
N ASN A 264 9.35 -18.86 16.66
CA ASN A 264 8.40 -17.84 17.08
C ASN A 264 9.08 -16.85 18.02
N ALA A 265 8.86 -15.56 17.79
CA ALA A 265 9.26 -14.48 18.68
C ALA A 265 8.00 -13.72 19.12
N THR A 266 7.89 -13.41 20.41
CA THR A 266 6.72 -12.70 20.95
C THR A 266 7.11 -11.29 21.35
N PHE A 267 6.42 -10.31 20.79
CA PHE A 267 6.44 -8.94 21.30
C PHE A 267 5.47 -8.88 22.48
N ASP A 268 5.96 -8.50 23.65
CA ASP A 268 5.11 -8.17 24.78
C ASP A 268 4.27 -6.91 24.50
N ALA A 269 3.21 -6.71 25.29
CA ALA A 269 2.43 -5.48 25.21
C ALA A 269 3.35 -4.27 25.49
N GLY A 270 3.39 -3.33 24.54
CA GLY A 270 4.28 -2.17 24.58
C GLY A 270 5.75 -2.43 24.21
N GLY A 271 6.22 -3.69 24.19
CA GLY A 271 7.61 -4.02 23.89
C GLY A 271 7.98 -3.77 22.43
N LEU A 272 9.12 -3.15 22.14
CA LEU A 272 9.56 -2.86 20.76
C LEU A 272 10.46 -3.94 20.17
N VAL A 273 10.88 -4.90 21.00
CA VAL A 273 11.86 -5.93 20.69
C VAL A 273 11.25 -7.28 21.07
N ALA A 274 11.43 -8.28 20.22
CA ALA A 274 11.11 -9.67 20.49
C ALA A 274 12.32 -10.53 20.15
N GLU A 275 12.78 -11.34 21.10
CA GLU A 275 13.90 -12.25 20.90
C GLU A 275 13.44 -13.70 20.87
N THR A 276 14.14 -14.52 20.10
CA THR A 276 13.98 -15.96 20.10
C THR A 276 15.30 -16.65 19.79
N ALA A 277 15.42 -17.91 20.19
CA ALA A 277 16.59 -18.74 19.95
C ALA A 277 16.20 -19.93 19.07
N LEU A 278 16.98 -20.15 18.01
CA LEU A 278 16.77 -21.24 17.08
C LEU A 278 17.96 -22.20 17.15
N VAL A 279 17.72 -23.42 17.61
CA VAL A 279 18.72 -24.49 17.65
C VAL A 279 18.62 -25.30 16.36
N LEU A 280 19.72 -25.41 15.64
CA LEU A 280 19.81 -26.19 14.40
C LEU A 280 21.06 -27.07 14.38
N PRO A 281 20.97 -28.29 13.80
CA PRO A 281 22.14 -29.07 13.46
C PRO A 281 23.12 -28.27 12.58
N ALA A 282 24.43 -28.54 12.74
CA ALA A 282 25.48 -27.83 12.01
C ALA A 282 25.29 -27.88 10.49
N GLU A 283 24.83 -29.02 9.96
CA GLU A 283 24.56 -29.18 8.52
C GLU A 283 23.47 -28.22 8.02
N LEU A 284 22.34 -28.10 8.73
CA LEU A 284 21.27 -27.18 8.35
C LEU A 284 21.69 -25.72 8.51
N ARG A 285 22.45 -25.42 9.57
CA ARG A 285 22.96 -24.08 9.84
C ARG A 285 23.91 -23.59 8.74
N GLY A 286 24.79 -24.48 8.24
CA GLY A 286 25.67 -24.17 7.10
C GLY A 286 24.92 -23.89 5.78
N ARG A 287 23.71 -24.41 5.63
CA ARG A 287 22.85 -24.26 4.45
C ARG A 287 21.96 -23.01 4.47
N LEU A 288 21.88 -22.31 5.60
CA LEU A 288 21.09 -21.08 5.72
C LEU A 288 21.62 -19.99 4.79
N SER A 289 20.68 -19.24 4.20
CA SER A 289 20.95 -18.08 3.36
C SER A 289 20.38 -16.80 3.97
N ARG A 290 19.18 -16.86 4.57
CA ARG A 290 18.53 -15.70 5.20
C ARG A 290 17.51 -16.12 6.24
N PHE A 291 17.09 -15.14 7.03
CA PHE A 291 15.91 -15.19 7.88
C PHE A 291 14.92 -14.12 7.43
N GLU A 292 13.63 -14.44 7.45
CA GLU A 292 12.56 -13.49 7.10
C GLU A 292 11.37 -13.62 8.04
N VAL A 293 10.67 -12.52 8.32
CA VAL A 293 9.41 -12.56 9.06
C VAL A 293 8.30 -13.04 8.12
N GLN A 294 7.58 -14.08 8.53
CA GLN A 294 6.52 -14.66 7.73
C GLN A 294 5.46 -13.63 7.35
N GLY A 295 5.11 -13.58 6.06
CA GLY A 295 4.10 -12.66 5.54
C GLY A 295 4.55 -11.20 5.42
N GLN A 296 5.82 -10.89 5.69
CA GLN A 296 6.38 -9.55 5.56
C GLN A 296 7.35 -9.46 4.39
N ARG A 297 6.84 -9.01 3.24
CA ARG A 297 7.65 -8.82 2.02
C ARG A 297 8.35 -7.48 2.06
N SER A 298 9.36 -7.36 2.91
CA SER A 298 10.14 -6.14 3.11
C SER A 298 11.63 -6.47 3.34
N ALA A 299 12.51 -5.60 2.83
CA ALA A 299 13.94 -5.71 3.08
C ALA A 299 14.29 -5.57 4.57
N GLY A 300 13.57 -4.73 5.33
CA GLY A 300 13.82 -4.59 6.77
C GLY A 300 13.36 -5.81 7.58
N ALA A 301 12.36 -6.55 7.10
CA ALA A 301 11.90 -7.79 7.71
C ALA A 301 12.72 -9.02 7.30
N THR A 302 13.87 -8.81 6.65
CA THR A 302 14.77 -9.84 6.14
C THR A 302 16.18 -9.56 6.62
N THR A 303 16.89 -10.59 7.07
CA THR A 303 18.31 -10.49 7.42
C THR A 303 19.08 -11.66 6.80
N LEU A 304 20.27 -11.39 6.28
CA LEU A 304 21.07 -12.41 5.61
C LEU A 304 21.85 -13.21 6.65
N SER A 305 21.98 -14.52 6.41
CA SER A 305 22.99 -15.31 7.09
C SER A 305 24.36 -14.89 6.54
N ASP A 306 25.26 -14.50 7.43
CA ASP A 306 26.65 -14.31 7.08
C ASP A 306 27.45 -15.60 7.36
N ASP A 307 28.76 -15.54 7.12
CA ASP A 307 29.68 -16.63 7.44
C ASP A 307 29.87 -16.81 8.95
N SER A 308 29.41 -15.89 9.82
CA SER A 308 29.53 -16.04 11.27
C SER A 308 28.65 -17.18 11.80
N LEU A 309 27.54 -17.47 11.11
CA LEU A 309 26.70 -18.63 11.41
C LEU A 309 27.33 -19.94 10.92
N ARG A 310 28.32 -19.89 10.03
CA ARG A 310 29.05 -21.06 9.54
C ARG A 310 30.27 -21.28 10.43
N ARG A 311 30.34 -22.44 11.07
CA ARG A 311 31.58 -22.83 11.75
C ARG A 311 32.60 -23.15 10.66
N ARG A 312 33.68 -22.38 10.56
CA ARG A 312 34.72 -22.61 9.55
C ARG A 312 35.53 -23.83 9.98
N GLU A 313 35.61 -24.84 9.13
CA GLU A 313 36.52 -25.96 9.35
C GLU A 313 37.91 -25.54 8.88
N VAL A 314 38.87 -25.51 9.80
CA VAL A 314 40.26 -25.19 9.50
C VAL A 314 41.10 -26.42 9.78
N ALA A 315 41.62 -27.02 8.72
CA ALA A 315 42.58 -28.10 8.84
C ALA A 315 43.98 -27.53 9.10
N LEU A 316 44.55 -27.88 10.25
CA LEU A 316 45.95 -27.61 10.58
C LEU A 316 46.76 -28.84 10.26
N ILE A 317 47.61 -28.72 9.23
CA ILE A 317 48.45 -29.82 8.76
C ILE A 317 49.88 -29.58 9.21
N SER A 318 50.42 -30.51 10.00
CA SER A 318 51.82 -30.50 10.43
C SER A 318 52.60 -31.64 9.78
N ALA A 319 53.80 -31.35 9.29
CA ALA A 319 54.71 -32.36 8.76
C ALA A 319 55.41 -33.20 9.86
N ARG A 320 55.35 -32.77 11.12
CA ARG A 320 55.86 -33.49 12.29
C ARG A 320 54.80 -33.49 13.39
N GLU A 321 54.31 -34.66 13.74
CA GLU A 321 53.67 -34.88 15.04
C GLU A 321 54.77 -34.97 16.09
N ASP A 322 55.19 -33.83 16.65
CA ASP A 322 56.10 -33.83 17.80
C ASP A 322 55.32 -34.30 19.04
N ARG A 323 55.23 -35.62 19.22
CA ARG A 323 54.46 -36.27 20.30
C ARG A 323 55.02 -36.08 21.71
N GLU A 324 56.14 -35.37 21.89
CA GLU A 324 56.79 -35.14 23.20
C GLU A 324 57.51 -33.76 23.28
N GLY A 325 56.93 -32.69 22.72
CA GLY A 325 57.45 -31.32 22.86
C GLY A 325 56.66 -30.48 23.87
N LEU A 326 57.31 -29.52 24.54
CA LEU A 326 56.62 -28.51 25.35
C LEU A 326 55.59 -27.76 24.47
N GLU A 327 54.30 -27.76 24.85
CA GLU A 327 53.20 -27.22 24.04
C GLU A 327 53.44 -25.77 23.56
N LEU A 328 54.10 -24.94 24.37
CA LEU A 328 54.42 -23.55 24.06
C LEU A 328 55.47 -23.36 22.96
N LEU A 329 56.19 -24.43 22.59
CA LEU A 329 57.16 -24.45 21.49
C LEU A 329 56.57 -25.04 20.21
N SER A 330 55.33 -25.54 20.24
CA SER A 330 54.65 -26.02 19.04
C SER A 330 54.37 -24.85 18.09
N PRO A 331 54.79 -24.92 16.82
CA PRO A 331 54.52 -23.88 15.82
C PRO A 331 53.02 -23.61 15.60
N LEU A 332 52.15 -24.58 15.93
CA LEU A 332 50.71 -24.47 15.73
C LEU A 332 49.94 -24.05 16.98
N HIS A 333 50.54 -24.10 18.18
CA HIS A 333 49.83 -23.85 19.43
C HIS A 333 49.15 -22.47 19.49
N TYR A 334 49.85 -21.42 19.08
CA TYR A 334 49.27 -20.06 19.06
C TYR A 334 48.21 -19.90 17.98
N LEU A 335 48.32 -20.62 16.85
CA LEU A 335 47.31 -20.64 15.80
C LEU A 335 46.05 -21.39 16.27
N GLU A 336 46.21 -22.52 16.95
CA GLU A 336 45.10 -23.25 17.57
C GLU A 336 44.37 -22.37 18.59
N GLN A 337 45.09 -21.78 19.55
CA GLN A 337 44.49 -20.92 20.58
C GLN A 337 43.77 -19.70 19.98
N ALA A 338 44.30 -19.10 18.92
CA ALA A 338 43.66 -17.99 18.24
C ALA A 338 42.40 -18.40 17.45
N LEU A 339 42.33 -19.65 16.96
CA LEU A 339 41.26 -20.13 16.08
C LEU A 339 40.14 -20.88 16.81
N ILE A 340 40.37 -21.43 18.01
CA ILE A 340 39.35 -22.09 18.86
C ILE A 340 38.01 -21.31 18.95
N PRO A 341 38.01 -19.96 19.11
CA PRO A 341 36.76 -19.21 19.23
C PRO A 341 35.96 -19.10 17.92
N SER A 342 36.59 -19.32 16.76
CA SER A 342 36.03 -18.96 15.44
C SER A 342 35.98 -20.10 14.43
N ALA A 343 36.66 -21.22 14.69
CA ALA A 343 36.78 -22.34 13.77
C ALA A 343 36.75 -23.69 14.49
N GLU A 344 36.31 -24.71 13.77
CA GLU A 344 36.52 -26.11 14.15
C GLU A 344 37.87 -26.57 13.60
N LEU A 345 38.76 -26.98 14.49
CA LEU A 345 40.12 -27.34 14.15
C LEU A 345 40.19 -28.84 13.84
N LEU A 346 40.63 -29.17 12.63
CA LEU A 346 40.92 -30.54 12.21
C LEU A 346 42.44 -30.69 12.19
N SER A 347 42.98 -31.62 12.97
CA SER A 347 44.40 -31.97 12.91
C SER A 347 44.62 -33.12 11.92
N GLY A 348 45.67 -33.03 11.11
CA GLY A 348 46.01 -34.07 10.16
C GLY A 348 47.49 -34.04 9.78
N SER A 349 48.01 -35.20 9.35
CA SER A 349 49.34 -35.30 8.76
C SER A 349 49.23 -35.33 7.22
N LEU A 350 50.34 -35.05 6.54
CA LEU A 350 50.43 -34.98 5.08
C LEU A 350 50.43 -36.36 4.37
N GLN A 351 49.98 -37.43 5.05
CA GLN A 351 50.09 -38.82 4.58
C GLN A 351 48.77 -39.40 4.08
#